data_AF-A0A645A1E7-F1
#
_entry.id   AF-A0A645A1E7-F1
#
_cell.length_a   1.000
_cell.length_b   1.000
_cell.length_c   1.000
_cell.angle_alpha   90.00
_cell.angle_beta   90.00
_cell.angle_gamma   90.00
#
_symmetry.space_group_name_H-M   'P 1'
#
loop_
_entity.id
_entity.type
_entity.pdbx_description
1 polymer ?
#
loop_
_entity_poly.entity_id
_entity_poly.type
_entity_poly.pdbx_seq_one_letter_code
_entity_poly.pdbx_strand_id
1 'polypeptide(L)'
;MISERQVIVMKVGIIRCMQTEDYCPGTTDFKFIKEKKGAFEDVEEDIEIIGFINCGGCPGKKAVLRARELVKRGADTIVFASCIQRGNPIGYPCPFAKKMKELIQKDLPDHIKYLDYTH
;
A
#
# COMPACT_ATOMS: atom_id res chain seq x y z
N MET A 1 -23.46 27.83 8.13
CA MET A 1 -22.07 27.39 7.90
C MET A 1 -21.88 26.12 8.68
N ILE A 2 -22.23 24.99 8.06
CA ILE A 2 -22.12 23.68 8.71
C ILE A 2 -20.63 23.36 8.65
N SER A 3 -19.96 23.34 9.80
CA SER A 3 -18.56 22.96 9.89
C SER A 3 -18.38 21.61 9.20
N GLU A 4 -17.51 21.55 8.22
CA GLU A 4 -17.00 20.30 7.66
C GLU A 4 -16.50 19.46 8.84
N ARG A 5 -17.32 18.49 9.28
CA ARG A 5 -16.81 17.43 10.14
C ARG A 5 -15.74 16.77 9.30
N GLN A 6 -14.49 16.94 9.69
CA GLN A 6 -13.39 16.17 9.14
C GLN A 6 -13.74 14.71 9.44
N VAL A 7 -14.33 14.04 8.45
CA VAL A 7 -14.54 12.59 8.50
C VAL A 7 -13.13 12.04 8.64
N ILE A 8 -12.88 11.33 9.74
CA ILE A 8 -11.63 10.61 9.92
C ILE A 8 -11.68 9.53 8.84
N VAL A 9 -10.77 9.61 7.86
CA VAL A 9 -10.67 8.70 6.71
C VAL A 9 -9.21 8.30 6.61
N MET A 10 -8.94 7.00 6.57
CA MET A 10 -7.61 6.45 6.32
C MET A 10 -7.32 6.48 4.83
N LYS A 11 -6.24 7.14 4.43
CA LYS A 11 -5.88 7.34 3.01
C LYS A 11 -4.75 6.41 2.60
N VAL A 12 -5.08 5.32 1.91
CA VAL A 12 -4.14 4.26 1.57
C VAL A 12 -3.54 4.43 0.18
N GLY A 13 -2.22 4.42 0.12
CA GLY A 13 -1.45 4.25 -1.11
C GLY A 13 -0.88 2.84 -1.17
N ILE A 14 -1.25 2.07 -2.19
CA ILE A 14 -0.92 0.64 -2.29
C ILE A 14 0.21 0.43 -3.29
N ILE A 15 1.24 -0.30 -2.87
CA ILE A 15 2.36 -0.73 -3.71
C ILE A 15 2.29 -2.24 -3.94
N ARG A 16 2.18 -2.67 -5.20
CA ARG A 16 2.20 -4.08 -5.62
C ARG A 16 3.51 -4.49 -6.30
N CYS A 17 3.72 -5.79 -6.51
CA CYS A 17 4.84 -6.28 -7.31
C CYS A 17 4.63 -5.95 -8.80
N MET A 18 5.70 -5.54 -9.48
CA MET A 18 5.65 -5.33 -10.94
C MET A 18 5.50 -6.65 -11.71
N GLN A 19 6.03 -7.77 -11.17
CA GLN A 19 5.94 -9.07 -11.84
C GLN A 19 4.53 -9.69 -11.82
N THR A 20 3.61 -9.12 -11.04
CA THR A 20 2.21 -9.58 -10.99
C THR A 20 1.26 -8.65 -11.73
N GLU A 21 1.73 -7.49 -12.18
CA GLU A 21 0.86 -6.41 -12.67
C GLU A 21 0.13 -6.75 -13.97
N ASP A 22 0.77 -7.54 -14.83
CA ASP A 22 0.31 -7.94 -16.16
C ASP A 22 -0.91 -8.88 -16.13
N TYR A 23 -1.10 -9.64 -15.05
CA TYR A 23 -2.21 -10.59 -14.94
C TYR A 23 -3.03 -10.49 -13.64
N CYS A 24 -2.49 -9.90 -12.57
CA CYS A 24 -3.22 -9.70 -11.31
C CYS A 24 -3.75 -8.26 -11.21
N PRO A 25 -5.07 -8.03 -11.38
CA PRO A 25 -5.65 -6.69 -11.31
C PRO A 25 -5.76 -6.12 -9.90
N GLY A 26 -5.47 -6.90 -8.85
CA GLY A 26 -5.62 -6.48 -7.44
C GLY A 26 -7.04 -6.58 -6.89
N THR A 27 -7.95 -7.30 -7.56
CA THR A 27 -9.36 -7.42 -7.13
C THR A 27 -9.53 -7.84 -5.68
N THR A 28 -8.73 -8.80 -5.20
CA THR A 28 -8.77 -9.26 -3.80
C THR A 28 -8.27 -8.17 -2.85
N ASP A 29 -7.23 -7.41 -3.23
CA ASP A 29 -6.73 -6.28 -2.44
C ASP A 29 -7.85 -5.26 -2.21
N PHE A 30 -8.54 -4.86 -3.28
CA PHE A 30 -9.65 -3.91 -3.21
C PHE A 30 -10.85 -4.44 -2.44
N LYS A 31 -11.17 -5.74 -2.60
CA LYS A 31 -12.24 -6.38 -1.85
C LYS A 31 -11.96 -6.39 -0.35
N PHE A 32 -10.74 -6.70 0.05
CA PHE A 32 -10.35 -6.74 1.47
C PHE A 32 -10.34 -5.36 2.11
N ILE A 33 -9.95 -4.32 1.36
CA ILE A 33 -10.08 -2.93 1.81
C ILE A 33 -11.55 -2.57 2.00
N LYS A 34 -12.40 -2.84 1.00
CA LYS A 34 -13.83 -2.53 1.04
C LYS A 34 -14.56 -3.25 2.18
N GLU A 35 -14.20 -4.51 2.42
CA GLU A 35 -14.81 -5.36 3.45
C GLU A 35 -14.11 -5.25 4.81
N LYS A 36 -13.05 -4.41 4.93
CA LYS A 36 -12.22 -4.26 6.14
C LYS A 36 -11.75 -5.60 6.71
N LYS A 37 -11.07 -6.39 5.88
CA LYS A 37 -10.53 -7.72 6.22
C LYS A 37 -9.01 -7.74 6.15
N GLY A 38 -8.39 -8.78 6.71
CA GLY A 38 -6.94 -8.98 6.61
C GLY A 38 -6.19 -7.89 7.37
N ALA A 39 -5.43 -7.05 6.67
CA ALA A 39 -4.65 -5.98 7.32
C ALA A 39 -5.52 -4.79 7.82
N PHE A 40 -6.82 -4.80 7.52
CA PHE A 40 -7.74 -3.69 7.76
C PHE A 40 -8.82 -3.99 8.81
N GLU A 41 -8.74 -5.12 9.52
CA GLU A 41 -9.78 -5.58 10.47
C GLU A 41 -10.01 -4.61 11.63
N ASP A 42 -8.95 -3.96 12.11
CA ASP A 42 -9.01 -3.01 13.23
C ASP A 42 -9.25 -1.55 12.79
N VAL A 43 -9.57 -1.31 11.51
CA VAL A 43 -9.78 0.05 10.98
C VAL A 43 -11.25 0.44 11.12
N GLU A 44 -11.54 1.28 12.12
CA GLU A 44 -12.90 1.76 12.39
C GLU A 44 -13.34 2.82 11.36
N GLU A 45 -12.44 3.70 10.94
CA GLU A 45 -12.70 4.74 9.95
C GLU A 45 -12.93 4.23 8.51
N ASP A 46 -13.51 5.08 7.66
CA ASP A 46 -13.59 4.79 6.22
C ASP A 46 -12.18 4.76 5.60
N ILE A 47 -12.01 3.95 4.55
CA ILE A 47 -10.73 3.82 3.83
C ILE A 47 -10.88 4.36 2.42
N GLU A 48 -10.06 5.35 2.07
CA GLU A 48 -9.95 5.92 0.74
C GLU A 48 -8.67 5.42 0.05
N ILE A 49 -8.80 4.89 -1.16
CA ILE A 49 -7.64 4.45 -1.94
C ILE A 49 -7.13 5.64 -2.77
N ILE A 50 -5.96 6.15 -2.41
CA ILE A 50 -5.29 7.26 -3.11
C ILE A 50 -4.60 6.78 -4.40
N GLY A 51 -4.12 5.54 -4.40
CA GLY A 51 -3.53 4.97 -5.59
C GLY A 51 -3.11 3.51 -5.43
N PHE A 52 -3.01 2.83 -6.56
CA PHE A 52 -2.54 1.46 -6.66
C PHE A 52 -1.46 1.41 -7.75
N ILE A 53 -0.21 1.13 -7.35
CA ILE A 53 0.94 1.24 -8.26
C ILE A 53 1.92 0.09 -8.03
N ASN A 54 2.63 -0.34 -9.07
CA ASN A 54 3.70 -1.33 -8.89
C ASN A 54 4.98 -0.73 -8.29
N CYS A 55 5.84 -1.57 -7.72
CA CYS A 55 7.11 -1.20 -7.10
C CYS A 55 8.18 -0.69 -8.09
N GLY A 56 7.93 -0.77 -9.40
CA GLY A 56 8.85 -0.36 -10.47
C GLY A 56 9.97 -1.35 -10.78
N GLY A 57 9.84 -2.61 -10.34
CA GLY A 57 10.72 -3.72 -10.71
C GLY A 57 11.88 -3.94 -9.75
N CYS A 58 12.48 -5.13 -9.81
CA CYS A 58 13.61 -5.53 -8.98
C CYS A 58 14.84 -4.66 -9.29
N PRO A 59 15.59 -4.16 -8.28
CA PRO A 59 15.54 -4.52 -6.86
C PRO A 59 14.69 -3.56 -5.99
N GLY A 60 13.65 -2.92 -6.53
CA GLY A 60 12.72 -2.07 -5.78
C GLY A 60 13.14 -0.60 -5.63
N LYS A 61 14.18 -0.15 -6.35
CA LYS A 61 14.70 1.24 -6.25
C LYS A 61 13.66 2.31 -6.57
N LYS A 62 12.78 2.05 -7.54
CA LYS A 62 11.73 2.99 -7.94
C LYS A 62 10.58 3.08 -6.93
N ALA A 63 10.45 2.12 -6.01
CA ALA A 63 9.36 2.09 -5.04
C ALA A 63 9.38 3.30 -4.10
N VAL A 64 10.58 3.81 -3.77
CA VAL A 64 10.74 5.07 -3.01
C VAL A 64 10.06 6.24 -3.73
N LEU A 65 10.31 6.41 -5.03
CA LEU A 65 9.66 7.47 -5.82
C LEU A 65 8.15 7.27 -5.91
N ARG A 66 7.67 6.01 -5.97
CA ARG A 66 6.23 5.72 -5.97
C ARG A 66 5.59 6.08 -4.63
N ALA A 67 6.24 5.73 -3.52
CA ALA A 67 5.77 6.03 -2.18
C ALA A 67 5.70 7.55 -1.93
N ARG A 68 6.73 8.30 -2.32
CA ARG A 68 6.71 9.78 -2.28
C ARG A 68 5.50 10.35 -3.03
N GLU A 69 5.25 9.84 -4.22
CA GLU A 69 4.18 10.36 -5.05
C GLU A 69 2.79 10.00 -4.49
N LEU A 70 2.62 8.83 -3.87
CA LEU A 70 1.42 8.46 -3.13
C LEU A 70 1.17 9.41 -1.94
N VAL A 71 2.20 9.66 -1.12
CA VAL A 71 2.11 10.59 0.03
C VAL A 71 1.84 12.01 -0.44
N LYS A 72 2.50 12.47 -1.50
CA LYS A 72 2.25 13.79 -2.12
C LYS A 72 0.80 13.95 -2.58
N ARG A 73 0.14 12.87 -3.00
CA ARG A 73 -1.28 12.83 -3.37
C ARG A 73 -2.24 12.69 -2.18
N GLY A 74 -1.71 12.62 -0.96
CA GLY A 74 -2.50 12.61 0.27
C GLY A 74 -2.63 11.24 0.93
N ALA A 75 -1.85 10.23 0.54
CA ALA A 75 -1.79 8.98 1.30
C ALA A 75 -1.13 9.22 2.66
N ASP A 76 -1.81 8.83 3.73
CA ASP A 76 -1.28 8.80 5.10
C ASP A 76 -0.73 7.42 5.49
N THR A 77 -1.08 6.39 4.69
CA THR A 77 -0.69 5.01 4.94
C THR A 77 -0.19 4.37 3.64
N ILE A 78 0.99 3.76 3.70
CA ILE A 78 1.53 2.95 2.60
C ILE A 78 1.26 1.47 2.88
N VAL A 79 0.59 0.81 1.94
CA VAL A 79 0.27 -0.62 2.02
C VAL A 79 1.11 -1.39 1.02
N PHE A 80 1.90 -2.36 1.47
CA PHE A 80 2.52 -3.33 0.58
C PHE A 80 1.51 -4.44 0.30
N ALA A 81 1.11 -4.61 -0.96
CA ALA A 81 0.19 -5.68 -1.33
C ALA A 81 0.79 -7.06 -1.05
N SER A 82 -0.06 -8.06 -0.81
CA SER A 82 0.37 -9.41 -0.43
C SER A 82 1.33 -10.08 -1.43
N CYS A 83 1.32 -9.68 -2.70
CA CYS A 83 2.30 -10.13 -3.69
C CYS A 83 3.76 -9.77 -3.36
N ILE A 84 4.01 -8.73 -2.56
CA ILE A 84 5.37 -8.34 -2.17
C ILE A 84 5.84 -9.18 -0.99
N GLN A 85 5.12 -9.18 0.13
CA GLN A 85 5.60 -9.80 1.37
C GLN A 85 5.18 -11.26 1.53
N ARG A 86 3.99 -11.63 1.04
CA ARG A 86 3.46 -13.00 1.13
C ARG A 86 3.69 -13.81 -0.15
N GLY A 87 3.98 -13.14 -1.27
CA GLY A 87 4.28 -13.79 -2.55
C GLY A 87 3.07 -14.23 -3.37
N ASN A 88 1.84 -13.98 -2.91
CA ASN A 88 0.64 -14.39 -3.62
C ASN A 88 0.41 -13.50 -4.87
N PRO A 89 0.07 -14.04 -6.05
CA PRO A 89 -0.24 -15.44 -6.33
C PRO A 89 0.93 -16.28 -6.87
N ILE A 90 2.14 -15.71 -7.04
CA ILE A 90 3.31 -16.42 -7.59
C ILE A 90 3.80 -17.53 -6.64
N GLY A 91 3.51 -17.42 -5.34
CA GLY A 91 4.06 -18.30 -4.31
C GLY A 91 5.51 -17.97 -3.94
N TYR A 92 6.02 -16.82 -4.39
CA TYR A 92 7.40 -16.38 -4.17
C TYR A 92 7.43 -14.96 -3.60
N PRO A 93 7.67 -14.79 -2.29
CA PRO A 93 7.84 -13.48 -1.66
C PRO A 93 9.02 -12.70 -2.27
N CYS A 94 8.89 -11.38 -2.35
CA CYS A 94 9.93 -10.53 -2.89
C CYS A 94 11.18 -10.56 -1.99
N PRO A 95 12.36 -10.95 -2.51
CA PRO A 95 13.60 -11.00 -1.72
C PRO A 95 14.08 -9.61 -1.28
N PHE A 96 13.57 -8.55 -1.94
CA PHE A 96 13.91 -7.17 -1.63
C PHE A 96 12.87 -6.47 -0.73
N ALA A 97 11.81 -7.16 -0.29
CA ALA A 97 10.69 -6.56 0.46
C ALA A 97 11.17 -5.77 1.68
N LYS A 98 11.98 -6.40 2.54
CA LYS A 98 12.54 -5.78 3.75
C LYS A 98 13.34 -4.52 3.41
N LYS A 99 14.29 -4.64 2.48
CA LYS A 99 15.16 -3.50 2.14
C LYS A 99 14.40 -2.36 1.47
N MET A 100 13.44 -2.69 0.63
CA MET A 100 12.55 -1.72 -0.02
C MET A 100 11.73 -0.95 1.01
N LYS A 101 11.12 -1.64 1.98
CA LYS A 101 10.37 -1.02 3.08
C LYS A 101 11.26 -0.09 3.91
N GLU A 102 12.44 -0.55 4.33
CA GLU A 102 13.40 0.28 5.09
C GLU A 102 13.75 1.58 4.35
N LEU A 103 14.00 1.50 3.03
CA LEU A 103 14.33 2.67 2.23
C LEU A 103 13.16 3.64 2.09
N ILE A 104 11.93 3.13 1.98
CA ILE A 104 10.72 3.96 1.97
C ILE A 104 10.52 4.64 3.32
N GLN A 105 10.66 3.91 4.42
CA GLN A 105 10.51 4.44 5.78
C GLN A 105 11.53 5.52 6.11
N LYS A 106 12.77 5.35 5.67
CA LYS A 106 13.82 6.36 5.86
C LYS A 106 13.59 7.64 5.05
N ASP A 107 12.84 7.55 3.96
CA ASP A 107 12.65 8.64 3.00
C ASP A 107 11.38 9.46 3.25
N LEU A 108 10.36 8.84 3.83
CA LEU A 108 9.07 9.48 4.10
C LEU A 108 9.01 10.09 5.51
N PRO A 109 8.09 11.05 5.75
CA PRO A 109 7.87 11.61 7.09
C PRO A 109 7.43 10.56 8.13
N ASP A 110 7.77 10.78 9.40
CA ASP A 110 7.53 9.83 10.50
C ASP A 110 6.04 9.53 10.79
N HIS A 111 5.13 10.40 10.34
CA HIS A 111 3.69 10.21 10.56
C HIS A 111 3.05 9.20 9.59
N ILE A 112 3.78 8.75 8.56
CA ILE A 112 3.25 7.80 7.59
C ILE A 112 3.16 6.40 8.23
N LYS A 113 1.98 5.79 8.14
CA LYS A 113 1.75 4.42 8.61
C LYS A 113 2.11 3.40 7.53
N TYR A 114 2.36 2.16 7.93
CA TYR A 114 2.72 1.08 7.02
C TYR A 114 1.94 -0.19 7.32
N LEU A 115 1.34 -0.78 6.29
CA LEU A 115 0.77 -2.12 6.35
C LEU A 115 1.56 -3.06 5.43
N ASP A 116 1.83 -4.26 5.92
CA ASP A 116 2.76 -5.20 5.30
C ASP A 116 2.10 -6.20 4.34
N TYR A 117 0.78 -6.23 4.31
CA TYR A 117 -0.01 -7.07 3.42
C TYR A 117 -1.40 -6.46 3.23
N THR A 118 -2.16 -7.02 2.29
CA THR A 118 -3.57 -6.68 2.04
C THR A 118 -4.49 -7.81 2.48
N HIS A 119 -4.17 -9.03 2.06
CA HIS A 119 -4.94 -10.26 2.33
C HIS A 119 -4.07 -11.45 2.73
#